data_AF-G0VQY3-F1
#
_entry.id   AF-G0VQY3-F1
#
_cell.length_a   1.000
_cell.length_b   1.000
_cell.length_c   1.000
_cell.angle_alpha   90.00
_cell.angle_beta   90.00
_cell.angle_gamma   90.00
#
_symmetry.space_group_name_H-M   'P 1'
#
loop_
_entity.id
_entity.type
_entity.pdbx_description
1 polymer ?
#
loop_
_entity_poly.entity_id
_entity_poly.type
_entity_poly.pdbx_seq_one_letter_code
_entity_poly.pdbx_strand_id
1 'polypeptide(L)'
;MTMTLRHCVREAQNGNHEATLFLLGQFSPLIKKQVKKYNGYYQSVEEAISTAHAAACRCIFEFDLTKPGNVERQMMACIHNTFEREGYHKEKYDQRIQKNIIHNAEVTDLPVDCMAPLSQCPEYRCIEKDIHRLIQEALDDLSEKERHFIILHFFNGHSYRKIGRIYHRDESLIRRTAKRGLAKLRVRLAELRD
;
A
#
# COMPACT_ATOMS: atom_id res chain seq x y z
N MET A 1 6.52 -48.73 -33.24
CA MET A 1 7.15 -48.86 -31.91
C MET A 1 6.37 -47.99 -30.94
N THR A 2 5.71 -48.57 -29.94
CA THR A 2 4.98 -47.82 -28.92
C THR A 2 5.99 -47.21 -27.95
N MET A 3 6.31 -45.92 -28.12
CA MET A 3 7.15 -45.21 -27.15
C MET A 3 6.46 -45.21 -25.79
N THR A 4 7.16 -45.67 -24.75
CA THR A 4 6.62 -45.67 -23.39
C THR A 4 6.67 -44.24 -22.85
N LEU A 5 5.61 -43.81 -22.15
CA LEU A 5 5.52 -42.46 -21.56
C LEU A 5 6.75 -42.08 -20.72
N ARG A 6 7.31 -43.05 -19.98
CA ARG A 6 8.53 -42.85 -19.17
C ARG A 6 9.76 -42.55 -20.02
N HIS A 7 9.85 -43.11 -21.23
CA HIS A 7 10.93 -42.78 -22.15
C HIS A 7 10.78 -41.35 -22.66
N CYS A 8 9.58 -40.91 -23.05
CA CYS A 8 9.33 -39.52 -23.44
C CYS A 8 9.65 -38.53 -22.31
N VAL A 9 9.34 -38.88 -21.06
CA VAL A 9 9.71 -38.05 -19.88
C VAL A 9 11.22 -37.94 -19.73
N ARG A 10 11.97 -39.04 -19.92
CA ARG A 10 13.44 -39.01 -19.87
C ARG A 10 14.02 -38.10 -20.94
N GLU A 11 13.55 -38.21 -22.18
CA GLU A 11 14.01 -37.37 -23.27
C GLU A 11 13.68 -35.89 -23.02
N ALA A 12 12.48 -35.60 -22.51
CA ALA A 12 12.07 -34.25 -22.13
C ALA A 12 12.98 -33.66 -21.02
N GLN A 13 13.31 -34.45 -20.00
CA GLN A 13 14.24 -34.05 -18.93
C GLN A 13 15.67 -33.79 -19.43
N ASN A 14 16.09 -34.46 -20.50
CA ASN A 14 17.37 -34.25 -21.16
C ASN A 14 17.38 -33.03 -22.11
N GLY A 15 16.30 -32.25 -22.17
CA GLY A 15 16.21 -31.04 -22.99
C GLY A 15 15.60 -31.24 -24.37
N ASN A 16 15.04 -32.42 -24.67
CA ASN A 16 14.34 -32.65 -25.93
C ASN A 16 12.97 -31.95 -25.93
N HIS A 17 12.86 -30.85 -26.67
CA HIS A 17 11.64 -30.04 -26.73
C HIS A 17 10.48 -30.76 -27.45
N GLU A 18 10.78 -31.60 -28.45
CA GLU A 18 9.75 -32.37 -29.16
C GLU A 18 9.08 -33.40 -28.24
N ALA A 19 9.87 -34.02 -27.35
CA ALA A 19 9.34 -34.95 -26.36
C ALA A 19 8.40 -34.26 -25.36
N THR A 20 8.72 -33.03 -24.94
CA THR A 20 7.84 -32.21 -24.09
C THR A 20 6.54 -31.86 -24.80
N LEU A 21 6.61 -31.40 -26.05
CA LEU A 21 5.43 -31.07 -26.85
C LEU A 21 4.54 -32.30 -27.10
N PHE A 22 5.14 -33.46 -27.36
CA PHE A 22 4.43 -34.73 -27.49
C PHE A 22 3.65 -35.08 -26.21
N LEU A 23 4.30 -35.00 -25.05
CA LEU A 23 3.66 -35.26 -23.76
C LEU A 23 2.49 -34.30 -23.51
N LEU A 24 2.69 -32.99 -23.72
CA LEU A 24 1.63 -31.99 -23.57
C LEU A 24 0.46 -32.26 -24.53
N GLY A 25 0.76 -32.65 -25.77
CA GLY A 25 -0.25 -33.05 -26.76
C GLY A 25 -1.07 -34.25 -26.30
N GLN A 26 -0.42 -35.29 -25.78
CA GLN A 26 -1.08 -36.50 -25.27
C GLN A 26 -2.02 -36.20 -24.10
N PHE A 27 -1.62 -35.31 -23.19
CA PHE A 27 -2.43 -34.92 -22.03
C PHE A 27 -3.45 -33.81 -22.32
N SER A 28 -3.49 -33.25 -23.53
CA SER A 28 -4.38 -32.15 -23.90
C SER A 28 -5.88 -32.40 -23.59
N PRO A 29 -6.46 -33.58 -23.88
CA PRO A 29 -7.88 -33.85 -23.54
C PRO A 29 -8.15 -33.78 -22.04
N LEU A 30 -7.21 -34.25 -21.23
CA LEU A 30 -7.31 -34.27 -19.78
C LEU A 30 -7.12 -32.87 -19.18
N ILE A 31 -6.17 -32.10 -19.73
CA ILE A 31 -5.99 -30.68 -19.40
C ILE A 31 -7.28 -29.91 -19.67
N LYS A 32 -7.89 -30.06 -20.85
CA LYS A 32 -9.14 -29.39 -21.21
C LYS A 32 -10.27 -29.70 -20.22
N LYS A 33 -10.37 -30.96 -19.77
CA LYS A 33 -11.36 -31.36 -18.76
C LYS A 33 -11.14 -30.65 -17.41
N GLN A 34 -9.88 -30.55 -16.96
CA GLN A 34 -9.55 -29.85 -15.71
C GLN A 34 -9.75 -28.35 -15.83
N VAL A 35 -9.29 -27.72 -16.92
CA VAL A 35 -9.52 -26.30 -17.21
C VAL A 35 -11.00 -25.96 -17.14
N LYS A 36 -11.87 -26.77 -17.77
CA LYS A 36 -13.33 -26.56 -17.71
C LYS A 36 -13.87 -26.58 -16.28
N LYS A 37 -13.31 -27.41 -15.39
CA LYS A 37 -13.73 -27.49 -13.98
C LYS A 37 -13.32 -26.25 -13.18
N TYR A 38 -12.12 -25.72 -13.40
CA TYR A 38 -11.55 -24.63 -12.58
C TYR A 38 -11.64 -23.24 -13.24
N ASN A 39 -12.24 -23.14 -14.43
CA ASN A 39 -12.30 -21.88 -15.18
C ASN A 39 -12.88 -20.71 -14.38
N GLY A 40 -13.81 -20.96 -13.45
CA GLY A 40 -14.43 -19.92 -12.62
C GLY A 40 -13.48 -19.18 -11.68
N TYR A 41 -12.28 -19.72 -11.43
CA TYR A 41 -11.29 -19.10 -10.56
C TYR A 41 -10.31 -18.17 -11.30
N TYR A 42 -10.31 -18.21 -12.63
CA TYR A 42 -9.39 -17.46 -13.48
C TYR A 42 -10.11 -16.31 -14.18
N GLN A 43 -9.34 -15.30 -14.61
CA GLN A 43 -9.92 -14.18 -15.37
C GLN A 43 -10.26 -14.59 -16.80
N SER A 44 -9.45 -15.48 -17.39
CA SER A 44 -9.64 -15.99 -18.74
C SER A 44 -9.37 -17.48 -18.84
N VAL A 45 -9.90 -18.09 -19.91
CA VAL A 45 -9.67 -19.52 -20.18
C VAL A 45 -8.21 -19.76 -20.53
N GLU A 46 -7.57 -18.81 -21.22
CA GLU A 46 -6.15 -18.86 -21.60
C GLU A 46 -5.23 -18.92 -20.37
N GLU A 47 -5.58 -18.18 -19.31
CA GLU A 47 -4.84 -18.20 -18.04
C GLU A 47 -4.90 -19.57 -17.37
N ALA A 48 -6.09 -20.18 -17.34
CA ALA A 48 -6.27 -21.53 -16.82
C ALA A 48 -5.51 -22.58 -17.66
N ILE A 49 -5.54 -22.45 -19.00
CA ILE A 49 -4.77 -23.30 -19.92
C ILE A 49 -3.28 -23.15 -19.65
N SER A 50 -2.77 -21.92 -19.56
CA SER A 50 -1.36 -21.64 -19.29
C SER A 50 -0.91 -22.26 -17.96
N THR A 51 -1.72 -22.11 -16.92
CA THR A 51 -1.47 -22.69 -15.59
C THR A 51 -1.39 -24.21 -15.63
N ALA A 52 -2.29 -24.87 -16.38
CA ALA A 52 -2.24 -26.32 -16.56
C ALA A 52 -0.97 -26.77 -17.29
N HIS A 53 -0.57 -26.07 -18.36
CA HIS A 53 0.65 -26.39 -19.10
C HIS A 53 1.90 -26.19 -18.23
N ALA A 54 1.95 -25.12 -17.43
CA ALA A 54 3.04 -24.87 -16.50
C ALA A 54 3.12 -25.96 -15.40
N ALA A 55 1.98 -26.40 -14.87
CA ALA A 55 1.93 -27.53 -13.95
C ALA A 55 2.38 -28.84 -14.61
N ALA A 56 1.96 -29.07 -15.86
CA ALA A 56 2.37 -30.25 -16.62
C ALA A 56 3.87 -30.29 -16.87
N CYS A 57 4.46 -29.16 -17.30
CA CYS A 57 5.91 -29.03 -17.46
C CYS A 57 6.64 -29.29 -16.14
N ARG A 58 6.21 -28.69 -15.02
CA ARG A 58 6.77 -28.98 -13.69
C ARG A 58 6.70 -30.48 -13.38
N CYS A 59 5.55 -31.11 -13.60
CA CYS A 59 5.41 -32.54 -13.37
C CYS A 59 6.39 -33.37 -14.21
N ILE A 60 6.65 -33.01 -15.48
CA ILE A 60 7.61 -33.71 -16.35
C ILE A 60 9.02 -33.58 -15.79
N PHE A 61 9.45 -32.36 -15.46
CA PHE A 61 10.82 -32.11 -15.00
C PHE A 61 11.09 -32.66 -13.59
N GLU A 62 10.09 -32.70 -12.72
CA GLU A 62 10.20 -33.23 -11.35
C GLU A 62 9.88 -34.74 -11.26
N PHE A 63 9.52 -35.39 -12.38
CA PHE A 63 9.13 -36.79 -12.38
C PHE A 63 10.32 -37.71 -12.03
N ASP A 64 10.18 -38.46 -10.94
CA ASP A 64 11.20 -39.41 -10.50
C ASP A 64 11.16 -40.71 -11.32
N LEU A 65 12.09 -40.84 -12.26
CA LEU A 65 12.23 -42.03 -13.12
C LEU A 65 12.78 -43.26 -12.40
N THR A 66 13.25 -43.15 -11.15
CA THR A 66 13.75 -44.30 -10.38
C THR A 66 12.60 -45.06 -9.72
N LYS A 67 11.50 -44.38 -9.40
CA LYS A 67 10.35 -44.97 -8.70
C LYS A 67 9.34 -45.58 -9.67
N PRO A 68 8.62 -46.66 -9.27
CA PRO A 68 7.52 -47.23 -10.03
C PRO A 68 6.28 -46.32 -9.94
N GLY A 69 6.31 -45.22 -10.69
CA GLY A 69 5.23 -44.24 -10.79
C GLY A 69 4.52 -44.29 -12.15
N ASN A 70 3.21 -44.08 -12.15
CA ASN A 70 2.43 -43.87 -13.37
C ASN A 70 2.45 -42.38 -13.75
N VAL A 71 3.03 -42.07 -14.91
CA VAL A 71 3.18 -40.70 -15.43
C VAL A 71 1.83 -40.00 -15.56
N GLU A 72 0.82 -40.67 -16.11
CA GLU A 72 -0.51 -40.07 -16.31
C GLU A 72 -1.17 -39.72 -14.98
N ARG A 73 -1.13 -40.64 -14.02
CA ARG A 73 -1.72 -40.41 -12.69
C ARG A 73 -1.04 -39.26 -11.96
N GLN A 74 0.29 -39.20 -12.02
CA GLN A 74 1.06 -38.14 -11.36
C GLN A 74 0.87 -36.78 -12.05
N MET A 75 0.81 -36.77 -13.38
CA MET A 75 0.47 -35.59 -14.19
C MET A 75 -0.89 -35.03 -13.79
N MET A 76 -1.91 -35.89 -13.74
CA MET A 76 -3.26 -35.50 -13.36
C MET A 76 -3.34 -34.96 -11.94
N ALA A 77 -2.64 -35.61 -10.99
CA ALA A 77 -2.58 -35.14 -9.61
C ALA A 77 -1.87 -33.79 -9.52
N CYS A 78 -0.77 -33.58 -10.24
CA CYS A 78 -0.02 -32.32 -10.23
C CYS A 78 -0.86 -31.15 -10.76
N ILE A 79 -1.54 -31.34 -11.90
CA ILE A 79 -2.42 -30.33 -12.49
C ILE A 79 -3.59 -30.03 -11.56
N HIS A 80 -4.27 -31.07 -11.05
CA HIS A 80 -5.40 -30.91 -10.13
C HIS A 80 -5.00 -30.16 -8.85
N ASN A 81 -3.90 -30.56 -8.21
CA ASN A 81 -3.43 -29.91 -6.98
C ASN A 81 -3.01 -28.46 -7.21
N THR A 82 -2.42 -28.15 -8.37
CA THR A 82 -2.12 -26.76 -8.74
C THR A 82 -3.41 -25.96 -8.83
N PHE A 83 -4.42 -26.47 -9.53
CA PHE A 83 -5.70 -25.79 -9.65
C PHE A 83 -6.44 -25.61 -8.31
N GLU A 84 -6.48 -26.64 -7.47
CA GLU A 84 -7.05 -26.56 -6.13
C GLU A 84 -6.36 -25.49 -5.28
N ARG A 85 -5.03 -25.42 -5.35
CA ARG A 85 -4.25 -24.42 -4.62
C ARG A 85 -4.56 -23.00 -5.10
N GLU A 86 -4.55 -22.76 -6.41
CA GLU A 86 -4.86 -21.43 -6.97
C GLU A 86 -6.32 -21.04 -6.68
N GLY A 87 -7.27 -21.98 -6.82
CA GLY A 87 -8.67 -21.78 -6.49
C GLY A 87 -8.87 -21.39 -5.02
N TYR A 88 -8.20 -22.09 -4.10
CA TYR A 88 -8.21 -21.72 -2.69
C TYR A 88 -7.67 -20.31 -2.44
N HIS A 89 -6.54 -19.94 -3.06
CA HIS A 89 -5.99 -18.59 -2.92
C HIS A 89 -6.94 -17.52 -3.44
N LYS A 90 -7.60 -17.79 -4.58
CA LYS A 90 -8.60 -16.91 -5.17
C LYS A 90 -9.81 -16.72 -4.25
N GLU A 91 -10.37 -17.80 -3.72
CA GLU A 91 -11.48 -17.74 -2.76
C GLU A 91 -11.09 -16.97 -1.50
N LYS A 92 -9.88 -17.20 -0.98
CA LYS A 92 -9.38 -16.45 0.18
C LYS A 92 -9.15 -14.98 -0.11
N TYR A 93 -8.69 -14.63 -1.31
CA TYR A 93 -8.57 -13.24 -1.75
C TYR A 93 -9.95 -12.58 -1.80
N ASP A 94 -10.91 -13.22 -2.47
CA ASP A 94 -12.27 -12.67 -2.62
C ASP A 94 -13.02 -12.59 -1.28
N GLN A 95 -12.73 -13.46 -0.31
CA GLN A 95 -13.25 -13.35 1.07
C GLN A 95 -12.65 -12.20 1.87
N ARG A 96 -11.38 -11.83 1.60
CA ARG A 96 -10.63 -10.83 2.39
C ARG A 96 -10.73 -9.42 1.81
N ILE A 97 -10.97 -9.31 0.51
CA ILE A 97 -11.00 -8.04 -0.20
C ILE A 97 -12.45 -7.67 -0.49
N GLN A 98 -12.91 -6.59 0.15
CA GLN A 98 -14.16 -5.94 -0.23
C GLN A 98 -13.93 -5.16 -1.53
N LYS A 99 -14.52 -5.64 -2.62
CA LYS A 99 -14.56 -4.93 -3.92
C LYS A 99 -15.81 -4.07 -3.99
N ASN A 100 -15.77 -2.99 -4.77
CA ASN A 100 -16.92 -2.12 -5.01
C ASN A 100 -17.53 -1.55 -3.71
N ILE A 101 -16.75 -0.74 -3.00
CA ILE A 101 -17.27 -0.01 -1.83
C ILE A 101 -18.30 1.01 -2.37
N ILE A 102 -19.57 0.78 -2.04
CA ILE A 102 -20.65 1.69 -2.43
C ILE A 102 -20.71 2.81 -1.38
N HIS A 103 -20.38 4.03 -1.80
CA HIS A 103 -20.53 5.22 -0.97
C HIS A 103 -21.27 6.29 -1.77
N ASN A 104 -22.36 6.84 -1.22
CA ASN A 104 -23.17 7.89 -1.87
C ASN A 104 -23.59 7.57 -3.32
N ALA A 105 -23.95 6.30 -3.60
CA ALA A 105 -24.31 5.80 -4.92
C ALA A 105 -23.18 5.78 -5.97
N GLU A 106 -21.95 6.10 -5.57
CA GLU A 106 -20.74 5.92 -6.39
C GLU A 106 -20.03 4.61 -6.00
N VAL A 107 -19.52 3.90 -7.01
CA VAL A 107 -18.74 2.68 -6.83
C VAL A 107 -17.27 3.06 -6.85
N THR A 108 -16.58 2.82 -5.73
CA THR A 108 -15.15 3.10 -5.60
C THR A 108 -14.43 1.90 -4.99
N ASP A 109 -13.19 1.68 -5.43
CA ASP A 109 -12.29 0.67 -4.83
C ASP A 109 -11.50 1.22 -3.64
N LEU A 110 -11.66 2.51 -3.34
CA LEU A 110 -11.00 3.22 -2.25
C LEU A 110 -11.98 3.45 -1.10
N PRO A 111 -11.65 3.03 0.14
CA PRO A 111 -12.45 3.35 1.30
C PRO A 111 -12.47 4.86 1.54
N VAL A 112 -13.58 5.38 2.07
CA VAL A 112 -13.77 6.82 2.34
C VAL A 112 -12.65 7.40 3.22
N ASP A 113 -12.12 6.60 4.14
CA ASP A 113 -11.10 6.99 5.11
C ASP A 113 -9.66 6.63 4.68
N CYS A 114 -9.44 6.26 3.42
CA CYS A 114 -8.09 5.85 2.96
C CYS A 114 -7.17 7.03 2.66
N MET A 115 -7.72 8.24 2.51
CA MET A 115 -6.93 9.43 2.24
C MET A 115 -6.24 9.91 3.51
N ALA A 116 -4.96 10.28 3.38
CA ALA A 116 -4.24 10.89 4.48
C ALA A 116 -4.96 12.18 4.94
N PRO A 117 -4.94 12.50 6.24
CA PRO A 117 -5.50 13.75 6.74
C PRO A 117 -4.90 14.96 6.00
N LEU A 118 -5.70 16.02 5.80
CA LEU A 118 -5.25 17.25 5.13
C LEU A 118 -3.96 17.84 5.74
N SER A 119 -3.75 17.65 7.05
CA SER A 119 -2.52 18.08 7.75
C SER A 119 -1.24 17.41 7.24
N GLN A 120 -1.35 16.26 6.58
CA GLN A 120 -0.23 15.53 5.99
C GLN A 120 -0.02 15.87 4.52
N CYS A 121 -0.95 16.60 3.89
CA CYS A 121 -0.81 17.01 2.50
C CYS A 121 0.36 18.01 2.33
N PRO A 122 1.16 17.87 1.26
CA PRO A 122 2.28 18.77 1.00
C PRO A 122 1.89 20.25 0.97
N GLU A 123 0.76 20.58 0.36
CA GLU A 123 0.24 21.94 0.23
C GLU A 123 -0.04 22.55 1.60
N TYR A 124 -0.70 21.79 2.49
CA TYR A 124 -0.97 22.22 3.85
C TYR A 124 0.32 22.46 4.64
N ARG A 125 1.29 21.55 4.52
CA ARG A 125 2.59 21.68 5.20
C ARG A 125 3.42 22.85 4.67
N CYS A 126 3.30 23.19 3.39
CA CYS A 126 3.93 24.39 2.83
C CYS A 126 3.32 25.65 3.42
N ILE A 127 1.99 25.75 3.44
CA ILE A 127 1.26 26.89 4.04
C ILE A 127 1.62 27.04 5.52
N GLU A 128 1.64 25.94 6.28
CA GLU A 128 2.01 25.94 7.70
C GLU A 128 3.44 26.49 7.91
N LYS A 129 4.40 26.07 7.08
CA LYS A 129 5.77 26.59 7.11
C LYS A 129 5.84 28.07 6.79
N ASP A 130 5.08 28.53 5.80
CA ASP A 130 5.03 29.94 5.43
C ASP A 130 4.44 30.79 6.57
N ILE A 131 3.33 30.35 7.16
CA ILE A 131 2.74 31.01 8.34
C ILE A 131 3.74 31.06 9.49
N HIS A 132 4.43 29.96 9.77
CA HIS A 132 5.46 29.93 10.81
C HIS A 132 6.58 30.93 10.53
N ARG A 133 7.08 30.99 9.29
CA ARG A 133 8.12 31.96 8.90
C ARG A 133 7.63 33.39 9.12
N LEU A 134 6.43 33.74 8.65
CA LEU A 134 5.87 35.08 8.81
C LEU A 134 5.69 35.47 10.28
N ILE A 135 5.24 34.52 11.12
CA ILE A 135 5.12 34.76 12.57
C ILE A 135 6.49 34.98 13.21
N GLN A 136 7.51 34.21 12.82
CA GLN A 136 8.87 34.39 13.33
C GLN A 136 9.45 35.74 12.94
N GLU A 137 9.34 36.13 11.67
CA GLU A 137 9.76 37.45 11.18
C GLU A 137 9.07 38.58 11.94
N ALA A 138 7.74 38.47 12.14
CA ALA A 138 6.99 39.45 12.92
C ALA A 138 7.42 39.49 14.40
N LEU A 139 7.80 38.36 15.00
CA LEU A 139 8.30 38.29 16.38
C LEU A 139 9.73 38.82 16.52
N ASP A 140 10.56 38.71 15.49
CA ASP A 140 11.93 39.24 15.50
C ASP A 140 11.96 40.78 15.42
N ASP A 141 10.93 41.40 14.84
CA ASP A 141 10.72 42.86 14.87
C ASP A 141 10.37 43.41 16.28
N LEU A 142 9.99 42.53 17.22
CA LEU A 142 9.69 42.93 18.59
C LEU A 142 10.97 43.06 19.40
N SER A 143 10.98 44.00 20.35
CA SER A 143 12.05 44.00 21.34
C SER A 143 11.99 42.72 22.19
N GLU A 144 13.16 42.27 22.66
CA GLU A 144 13.28 41.05 23.45
C GLU A 144 12.29 41.01 24.63
N LYS A 145 12.10 42.16 25.30
CA LYS A 145 11.15 42.30 26.43
C LYS A 145 9.68 42.19 25.99
N GLU A 146 9.32 42.77 24.85
CA GLU A 146 7.97 42.65 24.28
C GLU A 146 7.67 41.19 23.91
N ARG A 147 8.58 40.56 23.16
CA ARG A 147 8.48 39.15 22.76
C ARG A 147 8.37 38.23 23.98
N HIS A 148 9.25 38.41 24.96
CA HIS A 148 9.31 37.55 26.14
C HIS A 148 8.04 37.65 27.01
N PHE A 149 7.50 38.85 27.23
CA PHE A 149 6.26 39.00 27.99
C PHE A 149 5.03 38.44 27.26
N ILE A 150 4.99 38.51 25.93
CA ILE A 150 3.94 37.88 25.12
C ILE A 150 4.02 36.36 25.23
N ILE A 151 5.22 35.77 25.09
CA ILE A 151 5.41 34.31 25.20
C ILE A 151 4.96 33.82 26.58
N LEU A 152 5.43 34.45 27.65
CA LEU A 152 5.08 34.05 29.01
C LEU A 152 3.58 34.13 29.30
N HIS A 153 2.88 35.12 28.73
CA HIS A 153 1.45 35.28 28.96
C HIS A 153 0.61 34.31 28.13
N PHE A 154 0.83 34.27 26.81
CA PHE A 154 -0.05 33.55 25.88
C PHE A 154 0.30 32.09 25.68
N PHE A 155 1.59 31.73 25.77
CA PHE A 155 2.04 30.35 25.57
C PHE A 155 2.29 29.62 26.89
N ASN A 156 2.78 30.34 27.92
CA ASN A 156 3.06 29.74 29.24
C ASN A 156 1.95 29.99 30.28
N GLY A 157 0.88 30.69 29.91
CA GLY A 157 -0.30 30.93 30.76
C GLY A 157 -0.04 31.77 32.03
N HIS A 158 1.07 32.52 32.10
CA HIS A 158 1.36 33.32 33.29
C HIS A 158 0.53 34.61 33.30
N SER A 159 -0.02 34.97 34.47
CA SER A 159 -0.68 36.27 34.63
C SER A 159 0.35 37.42 34.63
N TYR A 160 -0.06 38.62 34.19
CA TYR A 160 0.81 39.79 34.21
C TYR A 160 1.36 40.10 35.61
N ARG A 161 0.58 39.83 36.66
CA ARG A 161 1.00 39.92 38.06
C ARG A 161 2.14 38.95 38.39
N LYS A 162 2.04 37.70 37.93
CA LYS A 162 3.08 36.67 38.13
C LYS A 162 4.37 37.03 37.38
N ILE A 163 4.26 37.53 36.15
CA ILE A 163 5.40 38.00 35.36
C ILE A 163 6.07 39.20 36.05
N GLY A 164 5.30 40.17 36.54
CA GLY A 164 5.83 41.32 37.29
C GLY A 164 6.64 40.92 38.52
N ARG A 165 6.19 39.88 39.26
CA ARG A 165 6.93 39.31 40.40
C ARG A 165 8.27 38.70 40.00
N ILE A 166 8.30 37.93 38.90
CA ILE A 166 9.53 37.27 38.40
C ILE A 166 10.57 38.32 37.97
N TYR A 167 10.12 39.42 37.37
CA TYR A 167 10.99 40.46 36.81
C TYR A 167 11.23 41.64 37.74
N HIS A 168 10.67 41.62 38.96
CA HIS A 168 10.70 42.75 39.92
C HIS A 168 10.23 44.08 39.30
N ARG A 169 9.15 44.03 38.51
CA ARG A 169 8.54 45.18 37.83
C ARG A 169 7.05 45.27 38.11
N ASP A 170 6.51 46.49 37.97
CA ASP A 170 5.08 46.73 38.12
C ASP A 170 4.25 46.00 37.04
N GLU A 171 3.11 45.47 37.47
CA GLU A 171 2.18 44.74 36.58
C GLU A 171 1.72 45.61 35.40
N SER A 172 1.47 46.91 35.65
CA SER A 172 1.00 47.84 34.63
C SER A 172 2.06 48.06 33.55
N LEU A 173 3.34 48.06 33.92
CA LEU A 173 4.45 48.16 32.98
C LEU A 173 4.52 46.92 32.08
N ILE A 174 4.48 45.71 32.67
CA ILE A 174 4.50 44.44 31.92
C ILE A 174 3.32 44.39 30.94
N ARG A 175 2.12 44.71 31.42
CA ARG A 175 0.90 44.73 30.60
C ARG A 175 1.00 45.75 29.46
N ARG A 176 1.52 46.95 29.73
CA ARG A 176 1.70 47.99 28.70
C ARG A 176 2.70 47.55 27.64
N THR A 177 3.82 46.95 28.04
CA THR A 177 4.85 46.44 27.12
C THR A 177 4.32 45.29 26.27
N ALA A 178 3.61 44.32 26.85
CA ALA A 178 3.00 43.23 26.10
C ALA A 178 1.93 43.75 25.10
N LYS A 179 1.06 44.67 25.53
CA LYS A 179 0.07 45.29 24.64
C LYS A 179 0.69 46.07 23.48
N ARG A 180 1.82 46.75 23.72
CA ARG A 180 2.57 47.45 22.67
C ARG A 180 3.14 46.45 21.64
N GLY A 181 3.74 45.36 22.10
CA GLY A 181 4.22 44.29 21.22
C GLY A 181 3.10 43.68 20.39
N LEU A 182 1.95 43.39 21.00
CA LEU A 182 0.77 42.88 20.27
C LEU A 182 0.23 43.86 19.23
N ALA A 183 0.26 45.17 19.51
CA ALA A 183 -0.14 46.18 18.55
C ALA A 183 0.79 46.18 17.32
N LYS A 184 2.10 46.04 17.53
CA LYS A 184 3.08 45.90 16.43
C LYS A 184 2.84 44.63 15.61
N LEU A 185 2.64 43.49 16.28
CA LEU A 185 2.33 42.23 15.61
C LEU A 185 1.07 42.33 14.76
N ARG A 186 0.02 42.99 15.24
CA ARG A 186 -1.23 43.19 14.49
C ARG A 186 -1.04 43.99 13.21
N VAL A 187 -0.24 45.06 13.26
CA VAL A 187 0.05 45.87 12.07
C VAL A 187 0.86 45.06 11.07
N ARG A 188 1.93 44.39 11.51
CA ARG A 188 2.78 43.57 10.64
C ARG A 188 2.04 42.40 9.99
N LEU A 189 1.24 41.67 10.75
CA LEU A 189 0.46 40.55 10.21
C LEU A 189 -0.69 41.01 9.30
N ALA A 190 -1.14 42.27 9.42
CA ALA A 190 -2.09 42.85 8.48
C ALA A 190 -1.42 43.27 7.16
N GLU A 191 -0.21 43.85 7.22
CA GLU A 191 0.61 44.18 6.04
C GLU A 191 1.00 42.95 5.21
N LEU A 192 1.10 41.77 5.84
CA LEU A 192 1.45 40.51 5.19
C LEU A 192 0.25 39.75 4.59
N ARG A 193 -0.97 40.28 4.75
CA ARG A 193 -2.21 39.67 4.25
C ARG A 193 -2.67 40.25 2.90
N ASP A 194 -2.13 41.40 2.50
CA ASP A 194 -2.32 42.05 1.19
C ASP A 194 -1.20 41.66 0.22
#